data_AF-A0A2W7BS15-F1
#
_entry.id   AF-A0A2W7BS15-F1
#
_cell.length_a   1.000
_cell.length_b   1.000
_cell.length_c   1.000
_cell.angle_alpha   90.00
_cell.angle_beta   90.00
_cell.angle_gamma   90.00
#
_symmetry.space_group_name_H-M   'P 1'
#
loop_
_entity.id
_entity.type
_entity.pdbx_description
1 polymer ?
#
loop_
_entity_poly.entity_id
_entity_poly.type
_entity_poly.pdbx_seq_one_letter_code
_entity_poly.pdbx_strand_id
1 'polypeptide(L)'
;MKMHNPPHPGEVIKELCLEPLNMSVIEFAEALGVSQQNLSAILNGSASITPEIAIRLGKAFGTSPESWLNQQMQYDLWQTEKTIGNIEVKRLSVA
;
A
#
# COMPACT_ATOMS: atom_id res chain seq x y z
N MET A 1 -3.13 -17.85 -2.75
CA MET A 1 -4.50 -17.58 -3.26
C MET A 1 -4.65 -16.08 -3.46
N LYS A 2 -5.34 -15.64 -4.51
CA LYS A 2 -5.63 -14.21 -4.70
C LYS A 2 -6.64 -13.75 -3.66
N MET A 3 -6.35 -12.66 -2.97
CA MET A 3 -7.27 -12.11 -1.98
C MET A 3 -8.48 -11.48 -2.66
N HIS A 4 -9.67 -11.74 -2.13
CA HIS A 4 -10.90 -11.12 -2.61
C HIS A 4 -11.11 -9.78 -1.90
N ASN A 5 -11.23 -8.69 -2.66
CA ASN A 5 -11.37 -7.33 -2.14
C ASN A 5 -10.29 -6.96 -1.10
N PRO A 6 -9.01 -6.98 -1.48
CA PRO A 6 -7.95 -6.55 -0.59
C PRO A 6 -8.13 -5.08 -0.18
N PRO A 7 -7.92 -4.73 1.12
CA PRO A 7 -7.98 -3.35 1.57
C PRO A 7 -6.79 -2.56 1.01
N HIS A 8 -6.89 -1.24 0.98
CA HIS A 8 -5.74 -0.43 0.64
C HIS A 8 -4.71 -0.58 1.77
N PRO A 9 -3.42 -0.86 1.49
CA PRO A 9 -2.45 -1.06 2.56
C PRO A 9 -2.22 0.19 3.43
N GLY A 10 -2.60 1.37 2.95
CA GLY A 10 -2.69 2.58 3.79
C GLY A 10 -3.71 2.49 4.93
N GLU A 11 -4.85 1.83 4.71
CA GLU A 11 -5.84 1.55 5.78
C GLU A 11 -5.23 0.58 6.81
N VAL A 12 -4.51 -0.44 6.33
CA VAL A 12 -3.78 -1.39 7.18
C VAL A 12 -2.73 -0.69 8.04
N ILE A 13 -1.97 0.26 7.47
CA ILE A 13 -1.00 1.06 8.23
C ILE A 13 -1.71 1.89 9.29
N LYS A 14 -2.87 2.47 8.97
CA LYS A 14 -3.63 3.28 9.92
C LYS A 14 -4.06 2.45 11.13
N GLU A 15 -4.72 1.32 10.88
CA GLU A 15 -5.31 0.47 11.93
C GLU A 15 -4.27 -0.32 12.73
N LEU A 16 -3.22 -0.83 12.07
CA LEU A 16 -2.27 -1.76 12.70
C LEU A 16 -0.95 -1.10 13.12
N CYS A 17 -0.68 0.13 12.68
CA CYS A 17 0.57 0.83 13.00
C CYS A 17 0.31 2.18 13.68
N LEU A 18 -0.47 3.08 13.07
CA LEU A 18 -0.66 4.43 13.61
C LEU A 18 -1.51 4.43 14.89
N GLU A 19 -2.69 3.80 14.85
CA GLU A 19 -3.63 3.79 15.97
C GLU A 19 -3.05 3.12 17.23
N PRO A 20 -2.36 1.96 17.15
CA PRO A 20 -1.74 1.34 18.32
C PRO A 20 -0.58 2.14 18.93
N LEU A 21 0.10 2.97 18.12
CA LEU A 21 1.13 3.89 18.60
C LEU A 21 0.55 5.15 19.27
N ASN A 22 -0.76 5.39 19.12
CA ASN A 22 -1.44 6.60 19.60
C ASN A 22 -0.76 7.90 19.15
N MET A 23 -0.26 7.90 17.90
CA MET A 23 0.40 9.04 17.26
C MET A 23 -0.58 9.78 16.35
N SER A 24 -0.35 11.08 16.18
CA SER A 24 -0.94 11.87 15.11
C SER A 24 -0.28 11.53 13.77
N VAL A 25 -0.95 11.86 12.67
CA VAL A 25 -0.39 11.72 11.31
C VAL A 25 0.88 12.57 11.13
N ILE A 26 0.99 13.69 11.85
CA ILE A 26 2.18 14.55 11.82
C ILE A 26 3.37 13.82 12.43
N GLU A 27 3.24 13.35 13.67
CA GLU A 27 4.30 12.62 14.39
C GLU A 27 4.74 11.38 13.62
N PHE A 28 3.79 10.66 13.02
CA PHE A 28 4.11 9.47 12.24
C PHE A 28 4.82 9.82 10.91
N ALA A 29 4.45 10.91 10.25
CA ALA A 29 5.17 11.39 9.06
C ALA A 29 6.60 11.80 9.38
N GLU A 30 6.80 12.50 10.51
CA GLU A 30 8.12 12.88 11.00
C GLU A 30 8.97 11.64 11.33
N ALA A 31 8.40 10.66 12.03
CA ALA A 31 9.08 9.40 12.37
C ALA A 31 9.51 8.61 11.12
N LEU A 32 8.69 8.63 10.06
CA LEU A 32 9.02 8.01 8.77
C LEU A 32 9.91 8.90 7.88
N GLY A 33 10.10 10.18 8.22
CA GLY A 33 10.85 11.16 7.45
C GLY A 33 10.22 11.48 6.08
N VAL A 34 8.89 11.60 6.03
CA VAL A 34 8.10 11.89 4.82
C VAL A 34 7.20 13.10 5.04
N SER A 35 6.63 13.67 3.98
CA SER A 35 5.66 14.76 4.15
C SER A 35 4.35 14.24 4.75
N GLN A 36 3.77 15.00 5.68
CA GLN A 36 2.45 14.72 6.26
C GLN A 36 1.37 14.58 5.18
N GLN A 37 1.43 15.41 4.14
CA GLN A 37 0.46 15.37 3.04
C GLN A 37 0.52 14.04 2.28
N ASN A 38 1.73 13.55 1.97
CA ASN A 38 1.90 12.27 1.29
C ASN A 38 1.42 11.12 2.17
N LEU A 39 1.82 11.11 3.44
CA LEU A 39 1.37 10.08 4.38
C LEU A 39 -0.14 10.08 4.54
N SER A 40 -0.77 11.25 4.69
CA SER A 40 -2.23 11.38 4.79
C SER A 40 -2.94 10.82 3.55
N ALA A 41 -2.44 11.10 2.35
CA ALA A 41 -3.00 10.55 1.11
C ALA A 41 -2.90 9.01 1.08
N ILE A 42 -1.77 8.45 1.53
CA ILE A 42 -1.58 7.00 1.62
C ILE A 42 -2.57 6.40 2.63
N LEU A 43 -2.65 6.95 3.84
CA LEU A 43 -3.54 6.45 4.90
C LEU A 43 -5.03 6.51 4.53
N ASN A 44 -5.42 7.46 3.66
CA ASN A 44 -6.78 7.59 3.15
C ASN A 44 -7.04 6.79 1.86
N GLY A 45 -6.06 6.02 1.37
CA GLY A 45 -6.20 5.20 0.17
C GLY A 45 -6.21 5.96 -1.15
N SER A 46 -5.84 7.25 -1.15
CA SER A 46 -5.79 8.09 -2.35
C SER A 46 -4.41 8.16 -2.99
N ALA A 47 -3.37 7.64 -2.33
CA ALA A 47 -2.03 7.46 -2.88
C ALA A 47 -1.49 6.06 -2.56
N SER A 48 -0.77 5.47 -3.51
CA SER A 48 -0.16 4.15 -3.36
C SER A 48 1.09 4.17 -2.47
N ILE A 49 1.37 3.04 -1.82
CA ILE A 49 2.67 2.79 -1.19
C ILE A 49 3.73 2.63 -2.27
N THR A 50 4.70 3.55 -2.31
CA THR A 50 5.87 3.46 -3.17
C THR A 50 6.97 2.59 -2.54
N PRO A 51 7.97 2.12 -3.31
CA PRO A 51 9.12 1.40 -2.75
C PRO A 51 9.86 2.19 -1.67
N GLU A 52 9.94 3.51 -1.79
CA GLU A 52 10.55 4.37 -0.78
C GLU A 52 9.78 4.31 0.55
N ILE A 53 8.45 4.42 0.51
CA ILE A 53 7.60 4.30 1.70
C ILE A 53 7.70 2.90 2.31
N ALA A 54 7.67 1.86 1.48
CA ALA A 54 7.81 0.49 1.93
C ALA A 54 9.14 0.25 2.67
N ILE A 55 10.25 0.80 2.18
CA ILE A 55 11.56 0.73 2.87
C ILE A 55 11.52 1.46 4.21
N ARG A 56 10.89 2.64 4.27
CA ARG A 56 10.76 3.42 5.50
C ARG A 56 9.92 2.68 6.55
N LEU A 57 8.80 2.09 6.15
CA LEU A 57 7.95 1.25 7.01
C LEU A 57 8.70 0.00 7.48
N GLY A 58 9.44 -0.66 6.59
CA GLY A 58 10.26 -1.81 6.93
C GLY A 58 11.29 -1.50 8.01
N LYS A 59 11.98 -0.35 7.89
CA LYS A 59 12.92 0.15 8.91
C LYS A 59 12.23 0.51 10.23
N ALA A 60 11.07 1.17 10.18
CA ALA A 60 10.36 1.63 11.37
C ALA A 60 9.76 0.48 12.19
N PHE A 61 9.23 -0.56 11.54
CA PHE A 61 8.50 -1.64 12.19
C PHE A 61 9.22 -2.99 12.20
N GLY A 62 10.43 -3.07 11.65
CA GLY A 62 11.15 -4.35 11.49
C GLY A 62 10.44 -5.32 10.55
N THR A 63 9.71 -4.80 9.56
CA THR A 63 8.95 -5.60 8.58
C THR A 63 9.67 -5.65 7.23
N SER A 64 9.26 -6.56 6.34
CA SER A 64 9.78 -6.62 4.97
C SER A 64 9.12 -5.53 4.09
N PRO A 65 9.90 -4.69 3.39
CA PRO A 65 9.38 -3.75 2.39
C PRO A 65 8.54 -4.44 1.31
N GLU A 66 8.94 -5.65 0.91
CA GLU A 66 8.24 -6.47 -0.09
C GLU A 66 6.84 -6.85 0.39
N SER A 67 6.62 -7.04 1.69
CA SER A 67 5.29 -7.29 2.26
C SER A 67 4.33 -6.14 1.95
N TRP A 68 4.76 -4.89 2.15
CA TRP A 68 3.95 -3.70 1.88
C TRP A 68 3.66 -3.53 0.39
N LEU A 69 4.67 -3.74 -0.46
CA LEU A 69 4.51 -3.67 -1.92
C LEU A 69 3.60 -4.78 -2.45
N ASN A 70 3.66 -5.98 -1.86
CA ASN A 70 2.77 -7.07 -2.23
C ASN A 70 1.31 -6.75 -1.91
N GLN A 71 1.03 -6.11 -0.77
CA GLN A 71 -0.32 -5.66 -0.43
C GLN A 71 -0.80 -4.59 -1.43
N GLN A 72 0.05 -3.62 -1.77
CA GLN A 72 -0.27 -2.60 -2.78
C GLN A 72 -0.57 -3.23 -4.14
N MET A 73 0.27 -4.16 -4.60
CA MET A 73 0.07 -4.88 -5.85
C MET A 73 -1.26 -5.64 -5.86
N GLN A 74 -1.61 -6.32 -4.76
CA GLN A 74 -2.88 -7.03 -4.67
C GLN A 74 -4.08 -6.07 -4.75
N TYR A 75 -4.01 -4.95 -4.04
CA TYR A 75 -5.00 -3.88 -4.13
C TYR A 75 -5.14 -3.34 -5.56
N ASP A 76 -4.04 -2.91 -6.17
CA ASP A 76 -4.03 -2.30 -7.49
C ASP A 76 -4.58 -3.25 -8.56
N LEU A 77 -4.18 -4.52 -8.52
CA LEU A 77 -4.68 -5.54 -9.46
C LEU A 77 -6.20 -5.74 -9.30
N TRP A 78 -6.71 -5.81 -8.06
CA TRP A 78 -8.14 -5.97 -7.81
C TRP A 78 -8.95 -4.75 -8.27
N GLN A 79 -8.49 -3.54 -7.95
CA GLN A 79 -9.18 -2.31 -8.37
C GLN A 79 -9.16 -2.20 -9.90
N THR A 80 -7.99 -2.42 -10.50
CA THR A 80 -7.82 -2.35 -11.95
C THR A 80 -8.76 -3.32 -12.64
N GLU A 81 -8.76 -4.62 -12.27
CA GLU A 81 -9.66 -5.62 -12.87
C GLU A 81 -11.14 -5.22 -12.83
N LYS A 82 -11.59 -4.50 -11.80
CA LYS A 82 -12.96 -3.99 -11.72
C LYS A 82 -13.21 -2.80 -12.63
N THR A 83 -12.21 -1.96 -12.86
CA THR A 83 -12.32 -0.78 -13.73
C THR A 83 -12.18 -1.12 -15.20
N ILE A 84 -11.20 -1.95 -15.57
CA ILE A 84 -10.90 -2.26 -16.98
C ILE A 84 -11.86 -3.28 -17.61
N GLY A 85 -12.68 -3.97 -16.81
CA GLY A 85 -13.64 -4.96 -17.32
C GLY A 85 -12.97 -6.06 -18.15
N ASN A 86 -13.63 -6.53 -19.21
CA ASN A 86 -13.05 -7.50 -20.13
C ASN A 86 -12.13 -6.82 -21.14
N ILE A 87 -10.82 -6.89 -20.92
CA ILE A 87 -9.83 -6.58 -21.97
C ILE A 87 -9.63 -7.83 -22.84
N GLU A 88 -9.88 -7.72 -24.14
CA GLU A 88 -9.53 -8.78 -25.09
C GLU A 88 -8.02 -8.76 -25.38
N VAL A 89 -7.32 -9.82 -24.96
CA VAL A 89 -5.91 -10.02 -25.24
C VAL A 89 -5.67 -11.41 -25.84
N LYS A 90 -4.85 -11.51 -26.90
CA LYS A 90 -4.43 -12.80 -27.44
C LYS A 90 -3.39 -13.43 -26.50
N ARG A 91 -3.57 -14.71 -26.18
CA ARG A 91 -2.57 -15.46 -25.40
C ARG A 91 -1.34 -15.70 -26.27
N LEU A 92 -0.21 -15.14 -25.87
CA LEU A 92 1.08 -15.36 -26.52
C LEU A 92 1.75 -16.60 -25.89
N SER A 93 2.45 -17.37 -26.71
CA SER A 93 3.35 -18.43 -26.25
C SER A 93 4.76 -18.09 -26.71
N VAL A 94 5.73 -18.30 -25.82
CA VAL A 94 7.15 -18.13 -26.13
C VAL A 94 7.69 -19.51 -26.49
N ALA A 95 8.44 -19.58 -27.59
CA ALA A 95 9.07 -20.81 -28.08
C ALA A 95 10.29 -21.22 -27.24
#